data_AF-A0AAD1E9E5-F1
#
_entry.id   AF-A0AAD1E9E5-F1
#
_cell.length_a   1.000
_cell.length_b   1.000
_cell.length_c   1.000
_cell.angle_alpha   90.00
_cell.angle_beta   90.00
_cell.angle_gamma   90.00
#
_symmetry.space_group_name_H-M   'P 1'
#
loop_
_entity.id
_entity.type
_entity.pdbx_description
1 polymer ?
#
loop_
_entity_poly.entity_id
_entity_poly.type
_entity_poly.pdbx_seq_one_letter_code
_entity_poly.pdbx_strand_id
1 'polypeptide(L)'
;MTVPIAIIGTGIAGLSATQALRDAGHVVQLFDKSRGSGGRMSSKRSDAGALDMGAQYFTARDRRFVTEVQRWQANGWAAEWAPQLYNFHGGQLTPSPDEQTRWVGTPRMSAITRGLLGETEVHFACRITEVYRGEQHWHLQDAEGFTHGPFSHVIIATPAPQATALLAAAPKLASAAAGVKMDPTWAVALAFETALETPVEGCFVQDSPLDWLARNRSKPGRDNSLDTWVLHASSTWSRQHIDLPKEAVIEQLHGAFAELLHSAMPAPSFSLAHRWLYARPASSHEWGALADVDLGLYVCGDWCLSGRVEGAWLSGQEAARRLHENL
;
A
#
# COMPACT_ATOMS: atom_id res chain seq x y z
N MET A 1 -22.07 9.12 26.38
CA MET A 1 -21.63 9.03 24.98
C MET A 1 -20.28 8.32 24.98
N THR A 2 -20.11 7.28 24.18
CA THR A 2 -18.83 6.56 24.04
C THR A 2 -17.85 7.44 23.25
N VAL A 3 -16.68 7.73 23.84
CA VAL A 3 -15.65 8.55 23.19
C VAL A 3 -14.92 7.67 22.15
N PRO A 4 -14.93 8.03 20.85
CA PRO A 4 -14.42 7.17 19.79
C PRO A 4 -12.90 6.97 19.86
N ILE A 5 -12.40 5.96 19.16
CA ILE A 5 -10.98 5.72 18.91
C ILE A 5 -10.59 6.39 17.58
N ALA A 6 -9.53 7.18 17.56
CA ALA A 6 -9.01 7.75 16.32
C ALA A 6 -8.05 6.78 15.62
N ILE A 7 -8.15 6.66 14.30
CA ILE A 7 -7.21 5.90 13.47
C ILE A 7 -6.68 6.80 12.35
N ILE A 8 -5.36 7.03 12.35
CA ILE A 8 -4.68 7.91 11.38
C ILE A 8 -4.03 7.05 10.29
N GLY A 9 -4.64 7.05 9.10
CA GLY A 9 -4.20 6.31 7.93
C GLY A 9 -5.18 5.21 7.53
N THR A 10 -5.70 5.29 6.31
CA THR A 10 -6.69 4.34 5.76
C THR A 10 -6.07 3.37 4.76
N GLY A 11 -4.80 3.02 4.97
CA GLY A 11 -4.18 1.84 4.37
C GLY A 11 -4.73 0.55 4.99
N ILE A 12 -4.34 -0.60 4.46
CA ILE A 12 -4.86 -1.89 4.95
C ILE A 12 -4.55 -2.16 6.43
N ALA A 13 -3.46 -1.62 6.98
CA ALA A 13 -3.18 -1.72 8.42
C ALA A 13 -4.24 -0.99 9.26
N GLY A 14 -4.52 0.27 8.95
CA GLY A 14 -5.53 1.05 9.69
C GLY A 14 -6.93 0.47 9.52
N LEU A 15 -7.29 0.04 8.32
CA LEU A 15 -8.60 -0.59 8.05
C LEU A 15 -8.73 -1.97 8.68
N SER A 16 -7.63 -2.73 8.80
CA SER A 16 -7.61 -3.98 9.55
C SER A 16 -7.88 -3.73 11.04
N ALA A 17 -7.22 -2.73 11.63
CA ALA A 17 -7.50 -2.33 13.02
C ALA A 17 -8.95 -1.84 13.19
N THR A 18 -9.46 -1.09 12.23
CA THR A 18 -10.86 -0.59 12.20
C THR A 18 -11.85 -1.75 12.25
N GLN A 19 -11.67 -2.76 11.40
CA GLN A 19 -12.55 -3.92 11.34
C GLN A 19 -12.56 -4.67 12.67
N ALA A 20 -11.38 -4.98 13.23
CA ALA A 20 -11.27 -5.69 14.50
C ALA A 20 -11.91 -4.92 15.68
N LEU A 21 -11.71 -3.60 15.75
CA LEU A 21 -12.30 -2.76 16.80
C LEU A 21 -13.82 -2.64 16.66
N ARG A 22 -14.33 -2.52 15.42
CA ARG A 22 -15.77 -2.49 15.16
C ARG A 22 -16.44 -3.81 15.49
N ASP A 23 -15.81 -4.93 15.13
CA ASP A 23 -16.30 -6.28 15.46
C ASP A 23 -16.33 -6.51 16.99
N ALA A 24 -15.44 -5.84 17.74
CA ALA A 24 -15.45 -5.81 19.20
C ALA A 24 -16.39 -4.75 19.82
N GLY A 25 -17.17 -4.02 19.01
CA GLY A 25 -18.19 -3.07 19.48
C GLY A 25 -17.71 -1.64 19.75
N HIS A 26 -16.48 -1.29 19.34
CA HIS A 26 -15.94 0.06 19.55
C HIS A 26 -16.32 1.02 18.42
N VAL A 27 -16.51 2.29 18.78
CA VAL A 27 -16.71 3.38 17.81
C VAL A 27 -15.35 3.92 17.38
N VAL A 28 -15.14 4.05 16.07
CA VAL A 28 -13.87 4.47 15.47
C VAL A 28 -14.09 5.62 14.49
N GLN A 29 -13.14 6.55 14.41
CA GLN A 29 -13.14 7.66 13.47
C GLN A 29 -11.79 7.69 12.72
N LEU A 30 -11.85 7.69 11.40
CA LEU A 30 -10.68 7.54 10.53
C LEU A 30 -10.22 8.88 9.98
N PHE A 31 -8.92 9.02 9.76
CA PHE A 31 -8.30 10.20 9.14
C PHE A 31 -7.34 9.79 8.04
N ASP A 32 -7.42 10.44 6.88
CA ASP A 32 -6.41 10.28 5.82
C ASP A 32 -6.17 11.59 5.08
N LYS A 33 -4.89 11.94 4.90
CA LYS A 33 -4.46 13.09 4.10
C LYS A 33 -4.85 12.99 2.63
N SER A 34 -5.17 11.79 2.16
CA SER A 34 -5.48 11.51 0.75
C SER A 34 -6.98 11.71 0.49
N ARG A 35 -7.37 11.84 -0.79
CA ARG A 35 -8.78 12.01 -1.20
C ARG A 35 -9.61 10.71 -1.14
N GLY A 36 -9.04 9.62 -0.64
CA GLY A 36 -9.65 8.30 -0.61
C GLY A 36 -8.71 7.28 0.03
N SER A 37 -9.26 6.11 0.36
CA SER A 37 -8.55 5.07 1.10
C SER A 37 -7.65 4.18 0.24
N GLY A 38 -6.88 3.35 0.93
CA GLY A 38 -6.08 2.25 0.36
C GLY A 38 -4.59 2.47 0.39
N GLY A 39 -4.12 3.72 0.49
CA GLY A 39 -2.69 4.04 0.56
C GLY A 39 -1.91 3.38 -0.59
N ARG A 40 -0.94 2.52 -0.26
CA ARG A 40 -0.12 1.76 -1.22
C ARG A 40 -0.86 0.65 -1.97
N MET A 41 -2.10 0.34 -1.58
CA MET A 41 -3.01 -0.55 -2.33
C MET A 41 -4.03 0.22 -3.18
N SER A 42 -3.92 1.55 -3.25
CA SER A 42 -4.83 2.35 -4.06
C SER A 42 -4.65 2.10 -5.56
N SER A 43 -5.74 2.27 -6.30
CA SER A 43 -5.73 2.25 -7.77
C SER A 43 -5.96 3.68 -8.27
N LYS A 44 -5.09 4.15 -9.15
CA LYS A 44 -5.18 5.47 -9.77
C LYS A 44 -6.14 5.42 -10.95
N ARG A 45 -7.14 6.31 -10.97
CA ARG A 45 -7.94 6.55 -12.18
C ARG A 45 -7.14 7.41 -13.16
N SER A 46 -7.16 7.04 -14.43
CA SER A 46 -6.63 7.79 -15.57
C SER A 46 -7.51 7.57 -16.80
N ASP A 47 -7.13 8.23 -17.90
CA ASP A 47 -7.76 8.05 -19.22
C ASP A 47 -7.52 6.62 -19.77
N ALA A 48 -6.56 5.88 -19.20
CA ALA A 48 -6.31 4.47 -19.49
C ALA A 48 -6.99 3.50 -18.50
N GLY A 49 -7.97 3.98 -17.74
CA GLY A 49 -8.72 3.18 -16.76
C GLY A 49 -8.11 3.21 -15.36
N ALA A 50 -8.36 2.13 -14.59
CA ALA A 50 -7.84 2.00 -13.23
C ALA A 50 -6.47 1.30 -13.24
N LEU A 51 -5.44 2.02 -12.80
CA LEU A 51 -4.06 1.54 -12.74
C LEU A 51 -3.66 1.26 -11.29
N ASP A 52 -3.31 0.01 -11.01
CA ASP A 52 -2.70 -0.35 -9.73
C ASP A 52 -1.24 0.10 -9.79
N MET A 53 -0.89 1.24 -9.15
CA MET A 53 0.47 1.82 -9.22
C MET A 53 1.36 1.44 -8.03
N GLY A 54 0.74 0.97 -6.95
CA GLY A 54 1.42 0.46 -5.75
C GLY A 54 1.47 -1.06 -5.77
N ALA A 55 0.93 -1.72 -4.75
CA ALA A 55 0.87 -3.19 -4.67
C ALA A 55 0.24 -3.80 -5.95
N GLN A 56 1.03 -4.59 -6.67
CA GLN A 56 0.62 -5.20 -7.94
C GLN A 56 -0.21 -6.47 -7.73
N TYR A 57 0.17 -7.21 -6.70
CA TYR A 57 -0.47 -8.41 -6.18
C TYR A 57 -0.03 -8.58 -4.72
N PHE A 58 -0.61 -9.55 -4.04
CA PHE A 58 -0.10 -10.03 -2.76
C PHE A 58 -0.25 -11.55 -2.67
N THR A 59 0.44 -12.14 -1.69
CA THR A 59 0.36 -13.57 -1.38
C THR A 59 -0.15 -13.73 0.04
N ALA A 60 -0.74 -14.88 0.37
CA ALA A 60 -1.24 -15.20 1.69
C ALA A 60 -0.56 -16.47 2.21
N ARG A 61 -0.03 -16.41 3.43
CA ARG A 61 0.75 -17.45 4.09
C ARG A 61 0.28 -17.66 5.53
N ASP A 62 0.07 -16.59 6.29
CA ASP A 62 -0.49 -16.67 7.64
C ASP A 62 -1.94 -17.16 7.55
N ARG A 63 -2.30 -18.18 8.33
CA ARG A 63 -3.61 -18.81 8.26
C ARG A 63 -4.75 -17.82 8.49
N ARG A 64 -4.58 -16.84 9.38
CA ARG A 64 -5.58 -15.80 9.67
C ARG A 64 -5.79 -14.91 8.45
N PHE A 65 -4.70 -14.55 7.78
CA PHE A 65 -4.76 -13.75 6.56
C PHE A 65 -5.33 -14.54 5.38
N VAL A 66 -5.01 -15.83 5.25
CA VAL A 66 -5.62 -16.73 4.25
C VAL A 66 -7.15 -16.75 4.40
N THR A 67 -7.64 -16.91 5.63
CA THR A 67 -9.09 -16.87 5.92
C THR A 67 -9.71 -15.53 5.51
N GLU A 68 -9.05 -14.41 5.81
CA GLU A 68 -9.58 -13.09 5.44
C GLU A 68 -9.55 -12.86 3.91
N VAL A 69 -8.53 -13.35 3.21
CA VAL A 69 -8.47 -13.29 1.74
C VAL A 69 -9.60 -14.12 1.11
N GLN A 70 -9.92 -15.28 1.67
CA GLN A 70 -11.08 -16.07 1.23
C GLN A 70 -12.40 -15.31 1.45
N ARG A 71 -12.53 -14.56 2.55
CA ARG A 71 -13.69 -13.69 2.79
C ARG A 71 -13.77 -12.57 1.74
N TRP A 72 -12.65 -11.93 1.40
CA TRP A 72 -12.62 -10.92 0.33
C TRP A 72 -12.96 -11.50 -1.03
N GLN A 73 -12.52 -12.72 -1.32
CA GLN A 73 -12.88 -13.44 -2.54
C GLN A 73 -14.39 -13.72 -2.60
N ALA A 74 -14.97 -14.23 -1.50
CA ALA A 74 -16.40 -14.49 -1.41
C ALA A 74 -17.26 -13.22 -1.56
N ASN A 75 -16.75 -12.07 -1.08
CA ASN A 75 -17.38 -10.76 -1.25
C ASN A 75 -17.15 -10.15 -2.65
N GLY A 76 -16.39 -10.81 -3.53
CA GLY A 76 -16.04 -10.30 -4.85
C GLY A 76 -15.08 -9.11 -4.82
N TRP A 77 -14.30 -8.94 -3.76
CA TRP A 77 -13.31 -7.86 -3.62
C TRP A 77 -11.90 -8.28 -4.02
N ALA A 78 -11.62 -9.59 -4.04
CA ALA A 78 -10.34 -10.16 -4.45
C ALA A 78 -10.54 -11.36 -5.39
N ALA A 79 -9.56 -11.62 -6.25
CA ALA A 79 -9.51 -12.79 -7.10
C ALA A 79 -8.06 -13.26 -7.26
N GLU A 80 -7.89 -14.54 -7.57
CA GLU A 80 -6.59 -15.09 -7.95
C GLU A 80 -6.14 -14.51 -9.30
N TRP A 81 -4.86 -14.18 -9.41
CA TRP A 81 -4.23 -13.75 -10.65
C TRP A 81 -3.16 -14.76 -11.05
N ALA A 82 -3.34 -15.36 -12.23
CA ALA A 82 -2.45 -16.36 -12.80
C ALA A 82 -1.79 -15.83 -14.09
N PRO A 83 -0.82 -14.90 -13.99
CA PRO A 83 -0.13 -14.35 -15.15
C PRO A 83 0.85 -15.34 -15.77
N GLN A 84 1.07 -15.21 -17.07
CA GLN A 84 2.26 -15.76 -17.72
C GLN A 84 3.52 -15.01 -17.26
N LEU A 85 4.23 -15.61 -16.30
CA LEU A 85 5.40 -15.02 -15.67
C LEU A 85 6.69 -15.35 -16.41
N TYR A 86 7.58 -14.37 -16.45
CA TYR A 86 8.92 -14.48 -17.00
C TYR A 86 9.97 -13.95 -16.01
N ASN A 87 11.23 -14.34 -16.21
CA ASN A 87 12.40 -13.77 -15.55
C ASN A 87 13.29 -13.12 -16.61
N PHE A 88 13.82 -11.94 -16.29
CA PHE A 88 14.85 -11.28 -17.10
C PHE A 88 16.14 -11.17 -16.30
N HIS A 89 17.18 -11.88 -16.74
CA HIS A 89 18.49 -11.90 -16.11
C HIS A 89 19.57 -12.08 -17.18
N GLY A 90 20.69 -11.34 -17.08
CA GLY A 90 21.78 -11.45 -18.05
C GLY A 90 21.38 -11.19 -19.51
N GLY A 91 20.40 -10.31 -19.75
CA GLY A 91 19.89 -9.99 -21.09
C GLY A 91 18.93 -11.03 -21.67
N GLN A 92 18.61 -12.09 -20.94
CA GLN A 92 17.74 -13.18 -21.41
C GLN A 92 16.39 -13.15 -20.73
N LEU A 93 15.34 -13.28 -21.54
CA LEU A 93 13.96 -13.41 -21.09
C LEU A 93 13.53 -14.88 -21.14
N THR A 94 13.19 -15.46 -20.00
CA THR A 94 12.84 -16.89 -19.88
C THR A 94 11.54 -17.08 -19.09
N PRO A 95 10.69 -18.08 -19.41
CA PRO A 95 9.52 -18.39 -18.60
C PRO A 95 9.90 -18.67 -17.14
N SER A 96 9.11 -18.15 -16.21
CA SER A 96 9.34 -18.35 -14.78
C SER A 96 8.61 -19.61 -14.30
N PRO A 97 9.28 -20.52 -13.56
CA PRO A 97 8.65 -21.71 -12.97
C PRO A 97 7.89 -21.39 -11.67
N ASP A 98 7.55 -20.12 -11.43
CA ASP A 98 6.93 -19.68 -10.18
C ASP A 98 5.45 -20.12 -10.11
N GLU A 99 5.14 -20.97 -9.13
CA GLU A 99 3.80 -21.51 -8.87
C GLU A 99 3.09 -20.84 -7.69
N GLN A 100 3.62 -19.73 -7.17
CA GLN A 100 3.05 -19.06 -6.01
C GLN A 100 1.69 -18.45 -6.36
N THR A 101 0.63 -18.88 -5.65
CA THR A 101 -0.70 -18.25 -5.76
C THR A 101 -0.60 -16.75 -5.43
N ARG A 102 -1.14 -15.91 -6.32
CA ARG A 102 -1.17 -14.45 -6.19
C ARG A 102 -2.60 -13.94 -6.19
N TRP A 103 -2.86 -12.93 -5.37
CA TRP A 103 -4.16 -12.30 -5.21
C TRP A 103 -4.10 -10.85 -5.65
N VAL A 104 -5.19 -10.38 -6.26
CA VAL A 104 -5.39 -8.98 -6.59
C VAL A 104 -6.80 -8.55 -6.18
N GLY A 105 -6.98 -7.27 -5.84
CA GLY A 105 -8.33 -6.73 -5.69
C GLY A 105 -9.07 -6.72 -7.04
N THR A 106 -10.38 -6.92 -7.07
CA THR A 106 -11.21 -6.89 -8.29
C THR A 106 -12.40 -5.93 -8.11
N PRO A 107 -12.72 -5.05 -9.09
CA PRO A 107 -12.11 -4.92 -10.42
C PRO A 107 -10.75 -4.19 -10.44
N ARG A 108 -10.22 -3.81 -9.28
CA ARG A 108 -8.97 -3.05 -9.10
C ARG A 108 -8.42 -3.27 -7.70
N MET A 109 -7.11 -3.09 -7.46
CA MET A 109 -6.49 -3.39 -6.15
C MET A 109 -7.19 -2.68 -4.98
N SER A 110 -7.61 -1.42 -5.19
CA SER A 110 -8.33 -0.63 -4.18
C SER A 110 -9.69 -1.17 -3.75
N ALA A 111 -10.26 -2.17 -4.44
CA ALA A 111 -11.53 -2.77 -4.07
C ALA A 111 -11.50 -3.37 -2.65
N ILE A 112 -10.39 -3.99 -2.26
CA ILE A 112 -10.21 -4.59 -0.93
C ILE A 112 -10.36 -3.54 0.17
N THR A 113 -9.57 -2.47 0.10
CA THR A 113 -9.59 -1.42 1.13
C THR A 113 -10.87 -0.59 1.11
N ARG A 114 -11.58 -0.53 -0.02
CA ARG A 114 -12.91 0.10 -0.07
C ARG A 114 -13.99 -0.78 0.56
N GLY A 115 -13.94 -2.09 0.32
CA GLY A 115 -14.83 -3.05 0.97
C GLY A 115 -14.63 -3.06 2.49
N LEU A 116 -13.38 -3.03 2.96
CA LEU A 116 -13.04 -2.93 4.38
C LEU A 116 -13.49 -1.61 5.01
N LEU A 117 -13.40 -0.50 4.28
CA LEU A 117 -13.86 0.80 4.78
C LEU A 117 -15.38 0.81 5.00
N GLY A 118 -16.15 0.28 4.03
CA GLY A 118 -17.61 0.32 4.07
C GLY A 118 -18.15 1.72 4.36
N GLU A 119 -19.11 1.80 5.29
CA GLU A 119 -19.72 3.05 5.76
C GLU A 119 -19.02 3.64 7.01
N THR A 120 -17.76 3.28 7.27
CA THR A 120 -17.04 3.83 8.45
C THR A 120 -16.79 5.33 8.25
N GLU A 121 -17.05 6.12 9.30
CA GLU A 121 -16.80 7.56 9.30
C GLU A 121 -15.31 7.86 9.08
N VAL A 122 -15.02 8.72 8.10
CA VAL A 122 -13.66 9.04 7.67
C VAL A 122 -13.54 10.50 7.21
N HIS A 123 -12.49 11.16 7.69
CA HIS A 123 -12.05 12.47 7.23
C HIS A 123 -10.96 12.31 6.17
N PHE A 124 -11.36 12.38 4.91
CA PHE A 124 -10.42 12.45 3.78
C PHE A 124 -9.93 13.88 3.56
N ALA A 125 -8.80 14.01 2.86
CA ALA A 125 -8.09 15.27 2.67
C ALA A 125 -7.78 15.98 4.01
N CYS A 126 -7.63 15.21 5.09
CA CYS A 126 -7.34 15.71 6.42
C CYS A 126 -5.97 15.16 6.84
N ARG A 127 -4.95 16.02 6.75
CA ARG A 127 -3.60 15.65 7.17
C ARG A 127 -3.43 15.99 8.63
N ILE A 128 -3.43 14.98 9.50
CA ILE A 128 -3.03 15.17 10.90
C ILE A 128 -1.56 15.57 10.96
N THR A 129 -1.28 16.64 11.70
CA THR A 129 0.06 17.17 11.97
C THR A 129 0.46 17.01 13.42
N GLU A 130 -0.51 17.01 14.36
CA GLU A 130 -0.25 16.84 15.79
C GLU A 130 -1.19 15.84 16.44
N VAL A 131 -0.66 15.08 17.39
CA VAL A 131 -1.40 14.14 18.26
C VAL A 131 -1.00 14.47 19.69
N TYR A 132 -1.96 14.91 20.49
CA TYR A 132 -1.70 15.33 21.87
C TYR A 132 -2.80 14.88 22.82
N ARG A 133 -2.43 14.67 24.08
CA ARG A 133 -3.35 14.23 25.13
C ARG A 133 -3.60 15.38 26.10
N GLY A 134 -4.86 15.69 26.35
CA GLY A 134 -5.27 16.52 27.49
C GLY A 134 -5.27 15.71 28.78
N GLU A 135 -6.02 16.14 29.80
CA GLU A 135 -6.09 15.42 31.08
C GLU A 135 -6.68 14.01 30.95
N GLN A 136 -7.71 13.84 30.09
CA GLN A 136 -8.43 12.57 29.95
C GLN A 136 -8.44 12.02 28.53
N HIS A 137 -8.42 12.88 27.51
CA HIS A 137 -8.69 12.50 26.12
C HIS A 137 -7.60 12.95 25.16
N TRP A 138 -7.47 12.19 24.08
CA TRP A 138 -6.67 12.53 22.93
C TRP A 138 -7.38 13.52 22.02
N HIS A 139 -6.59 14.37 21.37
CA HIS A 139 -7.01 15.31 20.35
C HIS A 139 -6.00 15.27 19.20
N LEU A 140 -6.49 15.55 18.00
CA LEU A 140 -5.69 15.65 16.80
C LEU A 140 -5.78 17.07 16.25
N GLN A 141 -4.68 17.58 15.70
CA GLN A 141 -4.71 18.80 14.89
C GLN A 141 -4.37 18.46 13.45
N ASP A 142 -5.12 19.00 12.50
CA ASP A 142 -4.81 18.88 11.07
C ASP A 142 -3.99 20.06 10.54
N ALA A 143 -3.52 19.93 9.30
CA ALA A 143 -2.68 20.91 8.62
C ALA A 143 -3.37 22.25 8.38
N GLU A 144 -4.69 22.29 8.47
CA GLU A 144 -5.54 23.47 8.38
C GLU A 144 -5.75 24.14 9.76
N GLY A 145 -5.26 23.52 10.83
CA GLY A 145 -5.34 24.02 12.20
C GLY A 145 -6.62 23.62 12.94
N PHE A 146 -7.48 22.79 12.35
CA PHE A 146 -8.68 22.30 13.03
C PHE A 146 -8.34 21.21 14.04
N THR A 147 -8.98 21.30 15.21
CA THR A 147 -8.89 20.29 16.26
C THR A 147 -10.01 19.27 16.11
N HIS A 148 -9.65 17.99 16.21
CA HIS A 148 -10.56 16.85 16.18
C HIS A 148 -10.49 16.12 17.53
N GLY A 149 -11.65 15.72 18.07
CA GLY A 149 -11.77 15.00 19.33
C GLY A 149 -13.03 15.39 20.12
N PRO A 150 -13.18 14.89 21.36
CA PRO A 150 -12.22 14.05 22.08
C PRO A 150 -12.15 12.61 21.56
N PHE A 151 -10.98 11.97 21.72
CA PHE A 151 -10.75 10.55 21.45
C PHE A 151 -10.28 9.82 22.71
N SER A 152 -10.70 8.56 22.86
CA SER A 152 -10.28 7.72 23.99
C SER A 152 -8.86 7.19 23.78
N HIS A 153 -8.53 6.81 22.54
CA HIS A 153 -7.27 6.21 22.12
C HIS A 153 -6.91 6.65 20.71
N VAL A 154 -5.65 6.47 20.32
CA VAL A 154 -5.17 6.77 18.96
C VAL A 154 -4.40 5.57 18.40
N ILE A 155 -4.70 5.19 17.17
CA ILE A 155 -3.89 4.26 16.36
C ILE A 155 -3.28 5.03 15.19
N ILE A 156 -1.95 5.04 15.09
CA ILE A 156 -1.21 5.59 13.95
C ILE A 156 -0.89 4.44 12.98
N ALA A 157 -1.43 4.51 11.78
CA ALA A 157 -1.34 3.48 10.73
C ALA A 157 -0.64 4.01 9.46
N THR A 158 0.38 4.84 9.63
CA THR A 158 1.16 5.48 8.55
C THR A 158 2.53 4.80 8.34
N PRO A 159 3.21 5.02 7.21
CA PRO A 159 4.64 4.69 7.07
C PRO A 159 5.47 5.27 8.24
N ALA A 160 6.50 4.53 8.68
CA ALA A 160 7.25 4.89 9.89
C ALA A 160 7.79 6.33 9.93
N PRO A 161 8.38 6.89 8.84
CA PRO A 161 8.83 8.29 8.85
C PRO A 161 7.70 9.30 9.03
N GLN A 162 6.48 8.96 8.60
CA GLN A 162 5.29 9.80 8.81
C GLN A 162 4.72 9.62 10.22
N ALA A 163 4.86 8.41 10.80
CA ALA A 163 4.42 8.14 12.17
C ALA A 163 5.28 8.89 13.20
N THR A 164 6.59 9.02 12.98
CA THR A 164 7.51 9.71 13.91
C THR A 164 7.03 11.11 14.28
N ALA A 165 6.56 11.89 13.31
CA ALA A 165 6.07 13.26 13.54
C ALA A 165 4.80 13.30 14.41
N LEU A 166 4.02 12.22 14.41
CA LEU A 166 2.77 12.08 15.17
C LEU A 166 2.97 11.47 16.57
N LEU A 167 4.21 11.13 16.93
CA LEU A 167 4.55 10.42 18.17
C LEU A 167 5.23 11.31 19.22
N ALA A 168 5.05 12.64 19.14
CA ALA A 168 5.65 13.59 20.08
C ALA A 168 5.31 13.28 21.55
N ALA A 169 4.09 12.80 21.82
CA ALA A 169 3.64 12.40 23.16
C ALA A 169 4.29 11.10 23.69
N ALA A 170 4.95 10.31 22.84
CA ALA A 170 5.59 9.04 23.21
C ALA A 170 7.00 8.91 22.59
N PRO A 171 8.02 9.56 23.18
CA PRO A 171 9.38 9.62 22.60
C PRO A 171 10.02 8.26 22.32
N LYS A 172 9.73 7.23 23.13
CA LYS A 172 10.21 5.86 22.90
C LYS A 172 9.64 5.26 21.61
N LEU A 173 8.34 5.45 21.36
CA LEU A 173 7.70 5.02 20.12
C LEU A 173 8.22 5.82 18.93
N ALA A 174 8.38 7.15 19.09
CA ALA A 174 8.93 8.02 18.05
C ALA A 174 10.34 7.57 17.64
N SER A 175 11.20 7.24 18.61
CA SER A 175 12.55 6.73 18.37
C SER A 175 12.54 5.39 17.64
N ALA A 176 11.69 4.46 18.04
CA ALA A 176 11.53 3.17 17.36
C ALA A 176 11.08 3.35 15.90
N ALA A 177 10.07 4.19 15.65
CA ALA A 177 9.60 4.49 14.30
C ALA A 177 10.67 5.21 13.45
N ALA A 178 11.41 6.16 14.03
CA ALA A 178 12.48 6.88 13.34
C ALA A 178 13.65 5.97 12.90
N GLY A 179 13.88 4.87 13.61
CA GLY A 179 14.90 3.88 13.25
C GLY A 179 14.53 3.00 12.04
N VAL A 180 13.28 3.05 11.59
CA VAL A 180 12.80 2.20 10.48
C VAL A 180 13.05 2.89 9.14
N LYS A 181 14.01 2.33 8.40
CA LYS A 181 14.27 2.76 7.03
C LYS A 181 13.19 2.24 6.07
N MET A 182 12.62 3.15 5.30
CA MET A 182 11.69 2.86 4.20
C MET A 182 12.39 3.12 2.87
N ASP A 183 12.32 2.14 1.96
CA ASP A 183 12.92 2.23 0.64
C ASP A 183 11.93 2.84 -0.37
N PRO A 184 12.42 3.70 -1.29
CA PRO A 184 11.59 4.31 -2.31
C PRO A 184 11.45 3.40 -3.54
N THR A 185 10.38 3.61 -4.30
CA THR A 185 10.13 2.97 -5.59
C THR A 185 9.50 3.98 -6.56
N TRP A 186 10.11 4.13 -7.74
CA TRP A 186 9.43 4.71 -8.89
C TRP A 186 8.55 3.68 -9.57
N ALA A 187 7.32 4.07 -9.90
CA ALA A 187 6.39 3.29 -10.68
C ALA A 187 5.97 4.07 -11.93
N VAL A 188 6.03 3.44 -13.10
CA VAL A 188 5.59 3.99 -14.38
C VAL A 188 4.45 3.14 -14.92
N ALA A 189 3.38 3.78 -15.37
CA ALA A 189 2.37 3.14 -16.20
C ALA A 189 2.51 3.61 -17.64
N LEU A 190 2.38 2.68 -18.57
CA LEU A 190 2.32 2.91 -20.01
C LEU A 190 1.02 2.28 -20.53
N ALA A 191 0.36 2.94 -21.47
CA ALA A 191 -0.77 2.38 -22.19
C ALA A 191 -0.52 2.42 -23.69
N PHE A 192 -0.87 1.35 -24.39
CA PHE A 192 -0.74 1.24 -25.84
C PHE A 192 -2.12 0.99 -26.46
N GLU A 193 -2.40 1.64 -27.60
CA GLU A 193 -3.65 1.44 -28.35
C GLU A 193 -3.71 0.05 -28.97
N THR A 194 -2.57 -0.42 -29.49
CA THR A 194 -2.39 -1.79 -29.97
C THR A 194 -1.67 -2.61 -28.91
N ALA A 195 -2.19 -3.80 -28.63
CA ALA A 195 -1.59 -4.71 -27.67
C ALA A 195 -0.17 -5.11 -28.10
N LEU A 196 0.77 -5.11 -27.17
CA LEU A 196 2.12 -5.59 -27.44
C LEU A 196 2.07 -7.09 -27.78
N GLU A 197 2.78 -7.48 -28.85
CA GLU A 197 2.93 -8.86 -29.32
C GLU A 197 3.91 -9.64 -28.43
N THR A 198 3.45 -9.97 -27.22
CA THR A 198 4.22 -10.75 -26.25
C THR A 198 3.30 -11.61 -25.39
N PRO A 199 3.72 -12.84 -25.03
CA PRO A 199 3.01 -13.67 -24.05
C PRO A 199 3.22 -13.20 -22.61
N VAL A 200 4.19 -12.31 -22.35
CA VAL A 200 4.51 -11.85 -21.01
C VAL A 200 3.29 -11.14 -20.40
N GLU A 201 2.96 -11.49 -19.16
CA GLU A 201 1.95 -10.78 -18.36
C GLU A 201 2.50 -10.29 -17.02
N GLY A 202 3.64 -10.85 -16.59
CA GLY A 202 4.46 -10.28 -15.54
C GLY A 202 5.91 -10.74 -15.68
N CYS A 203 6.85 -9.93 -15.20
CA CYS A 203 8.26 -10.31 -15.24
C CYS A 203 9.02 -9.83 -14.01
N PHE A 204 9.81 -10.74 -13.43
CA PHE A 204 10.83 -10.39 -12.45
C PHE A 204 12.10 -9.99 -13.17
N VAL A 205 12.66 -8.84 -12.82
CA VAL A 205 13.78 -8.26 -13.56
C VAL A 205 15.01 -8.13 -12.67
N GLN A 206 16.16 -8.52 -13.21
CA GLN A 206 17.48 -8.34 -12.63
C GLN A 206 18.35 -7.54 -13.61
N ASP A 207 19.48 -7.00 -13.12
CA ASP A 207 20.47 -6.29 -13.94
C ASP A 207 19.90 -5.12 -14.76
N SER A 208 18.85 -4.49 -14.26
CA SER A 208 18.08 -3.44 -14.94
C SER A 208 17.64 -2.36 -13.94
N PRO A 209 17.30 -1.14 -14.41
CA PRO A 209 16.51 -0.20 -13.63
C PRO A 209 15.20 -0.79 -13.09
N LEU A 210 14.59 -1.71 -13.85
CA LEU A 210 13.35 -2.39 -13.48
C LEU A 210 13.60 -3.51 -12.45
N ASP A 211 12.66 -3.72 -11.53
CA ASP A 211 12.61 -4.91 -10.68
C ASP A 211 11.40 -5.81 -10.98
N TRP A 212 10.33 -5.22 -11.47
CA TRP A 212 9.07 -5.89 -11.74
C TRP A 212 8.27 -5.17 -12.81
N LEU A 213 7.53 -5.92 -13.61
CA LEU A 213 6.49 -5.38 -14.48
C LEU A 213 5.26 -6.28 -14.52
N ALA A 214 4.10 -5.69 -14.77
CA ALA A 214 2.84 -6.40 -14.91
C ALA A 214 1.98 -5.80 -16.02
N ARG A 215 1.37 -6.67 -16.83
CA ARG A 215 0.33 -6.33 -17.80
C ARG A 215 -1.00 -6.24 -17.08
N ASN A 216 -1.50 -5.03 -16.84
CA ASN A 216 -2.68 -4.79 -16.01
C ASN A 216 -3.93 -5.48 -16.55
N ARG A 217 -4.13 -5.54 -17.86
CA ARG A 217 -5.29 -6.19 -18.48
C ARG A 217 -5.37 -7.70 -18.26
N SER A 218 -4.27 -8.35 -17.86
CA SER A 218 -4.27 -9.79 -17.49
C SER A 218 -4.89 -10.03 -16.09
N LYS A 219 -5.03 -8.98 -15.28
CA LYS A 219 -5.62 -9.10 -13.94
C LYS A 219 -7.15 -9.25 -14.06
N PRO A 220 -7.79 -10.07 -13.22
CA PRO A 220 -9.24 -10.28 -13.25
C PRO A 220 -10.05 -8.98 -13.18
N GLY A 221 -11.03 -8.82 -14.06
CA GLY A 221 -11.98 -7.69 -14.02
C GLY A 221 -11.42 -6.32 -14.42
N ARG A 222 -10.22 -6.26 -15.04
CA ARG A 222 -9.66 -5.00 -15.56
C ARG A 222 -10.23 -4.67 -16.94
N ASP A 223 -10.26 -3.38 -17.24
CA ASP A 223 -10.52 -2.89 -18.59
C ASP A 223 -9.42 -3.38 -19.55
N ASN A 224 -9.85 -3.83 -20.73
CA ASN A 224 -9.01 -4.36 -21.79
C ASN A 224 -9.04 -3.51 -23.07
N SER A 225 -9.55 -2.27 -23.01
CA SER A 225 -9.53 -1.32 -24.13
C SER A 225 -8.10 -0.94 -24.53
N LEU A 226 -7.28 -0.45 -23.59
CA LEU A 226 -5.86 -0.14 -23.79
C LEU A 226 -4.94 -1.17 -23.14
N ASP A 227 -3.79 -1.42 -23.77
CA ASP A 227 -2.81 -2.38 -23.26
C ASP A 227 -1.94 -1.69 -22.23
N THR A 228 -2.33 -1.82 -20.98
CA THR A 228 -1.71 -1.10 -19.88
C THR A 228 -0.69 -1.96 -19.17
N TRP A 229 0.49 -1.39 -18.96
CA TRP A 229 1.61 -2.00 -18.27
C TRP A 229 2.01 -1.12 -17.09
N VAL A 230 2.31 -1.74 -15.95
CA VAL A 230 2.91 -1.05 -14.80
C VAL A 230 4.29 -1.62 -14.57
N LEU A 231 5.26 -0.71 -14.56
CA LEU A 231 6.68 -0.95 -14.42
C LEU A 231 7.11 -0.43 -13.04
N HIS A 232 7.74 -1.27 -12.25
CA HIS A 232 8.37 -0.88 -10.99
C HIS A 232 9.88 -0.88 -11.16
N ALA A 233 10.49 0.21 -10.71
CA ALA A 233 11.93 0.31 -10.65
C ALA A 233 12.47 -0.31 -9.37
N SER A 234 13.67 -0.88 -9.44
CA SER A 234 14.39 -1.35 -8.27
C SER A 234 14.56 -0.22 -7.25
N SER A 235 14.57 -0.57 -5.97
CA SER A 235 14.80 0.40 -4.89
C SER A 235 16.18 1.06 -4.98
N THR A 236 17.18 0.35 -5.53
CA THR A 236 18.53 0.89 -5.73
C THR A 236 18.52 1.98 -6.80
N TRP A 237 17.94 1.70 -7.97
CA TRP A 237 17.80 2.70 -9.01
C TRP A 237 16.93 3.88 -8.56
N SER A 238 15.82 3.59 -7.87
CA SER A 238 14.90 4.62 -7.37
C SER A 238 15.55 5.57 -6.36
N ARG A 239 16.47 5.09 -5.51
CA ARG A 239 17.24 5.94 -4.59
C ARG A 239 18.20 6.86 -5.32
N GLN A 240 18.91 6.35 -6.33
CA GLN A 240 19.86 7.14 -7.13
C GLN A 240 19.15 8.22 -7.95
N HIS A 241 17.92 7.95 -8.37
CA HIS A 241 17.12 8.80 -9.25
C HIS A 241 15.90 9.41 -8.53
N ILE A 242 15.99 9.62 -7.22
CA ILE A 242 14.84 10.00 -6.42
C ILE A 242 14.25 11.34 -6.85
N ASP A 243 15.10 12.29 -7.25
CA ASP A 243 14.73 13.65 -7.64
C ASP A 243 14.59 13.85 -9.16
N LEU A 244 14.65 12.78 -9.96
CA LEU A 244 14.42 12.90 -11.40
C LEU A 244 13.02 13.45 -11.70
N PRO A 245 12.88 14.30 -12.73
CA PRO A 245 11.59 14.65 -13.31
C PRO A 245 10.85 13.39 -13.80
N LYS A 246 9.52 13.42 -13.72
CA LYS A 246 8.67 12.28 -14.08
C LYS A 246 8.87 11.82 -15.51
N GLU A 247 9.08 12.78 -16.41
CA GLU A 247 9.27 12.58 -17.84
C GLU A 247 10.55 11.79 -18.11
N ALA A 248 11.64 12.14 -17.42
CA ALA A 248 12.92 11.43 -17.51
C ALA A 248 12.83 10.00 -16.93
N VAL A 249 12.05 9.81 -15.85
CA VAL A 249 11.79 8.47 -15.29
C VAL A 249 10.98 7.62 -16.27
N ILE A 250 9.94 8.19 -16.90
CA ILE A 250 9.15 7.51 -17.92
C ILE A 250 10.05 7.08 -19.07
N GLU A 251 10.87 7.98 -19.59
CA GLU A 251 11.78 7.68 -20.70
C GLU A 251 12.73 6.53 -20.38
N GLN A 252 13.40 6.58 -19.22
CA GLN A 252 14.37 5.55 -18.83
C GLN A 252 13.73 4.19 -18.57
N LEU A 253 12.59 4.14 -17.87
CA LEU A 253 11.91 2.87 -17.60
C LEU A 253 11.20 2.31 -18.84
N HIS A 254 10.73 3.17 -19.75
CA HIS A 254 10.22 2.76 -21.05
C HIS A 254 11.33 2.14 -21.91
N GLY A 255 12.53 2.76 -21.93
CA GLY A 255 13.69 2.20 -22.63
C GLY A 255 14.10 0.83 -22.08
N ALA A 256 14.21 0.69 -20.76
CA ALA A 256 14.52 -0.58 -20.11
C ALA A 256 13.46 -1.67 -20.41
N PHE A 257 12.18 -1.27 -20.51
CA PHE A 257 11.11 -2.20 -20.88
C PHE A 257 11.19 -2.63 -22.34
N ALA A 258 11.57 -1.72 -23.25
CA ALA A 258 11.77 -2.03 -24.67
C ALA A 258 12.90 -3.04 -24.89
N GLU A 259 14.02 -2.81 -24.20
CA GLU A 259 15.18 -3.70 -24.22
C GLU A 259 14.83 -5.10 -23.72
N LEU A 260 14.06 -5.19 -22.62
CA LEU A 260 13.65 -6.47 -22.03
C LEU A 260 12.79 -7.31 -23.00
N LEU A 261 11.87 -6.68 -23.73
CA LEU A 261 10.97 -7.37 -24.66
C LEU A 261 11.59 -7.67 -26.02
N HIS A 262 12.83 -7.21 -26.30
CA HIS A 262 13.49 -7.35 -27.60
C HIS A 262 12.61 -6.92 -28.79
N SER A 263 11.78 -5.90 -28.58
CA SER A 263 10.74 -5.50 -29.54
C SER A 263 10.70 -3.98 -29.72
N ALA A 264 10.47 -3.55 -30.96
CA ALA A 264 10.19 -2.16 -31.26
C ALA A 264 8.79 -1.83 -30.74
N MET A 265 8.70 -1.25 -29.54
CA MET A 265 7.42 -0.89 -28.95
C MET A 265 6.86 0.37 -29.62
N PRO A 266 5.55 0.41 -29.92
CA PRO A 266 4.88 1.63 -30.36
C PRO A 266 4.98 2.70 -29.26
N ALA A 267 4.86 3.97 -29.65
CA ALA A 267 4.78 5.04 -28.66
C ALA A 267 3.55 4.82 -27.75
N PRO A 268 3.69 4.93 -26.42
CA PRO A 268 2.54 4.80 -25.53
C PRO A 268 1.58 5.98 -25.74
N SER A 269 0.29 5.71 -25.88
CA SER A 269 -0.77 6.74 -25.99
C SER A 269 -1.03 7.43 -24.65
N PHE A 270 -0.61 6.82 -23.55
CA PHE A 270 -0.65 7.39 -22.21
C PHE A 270 0.57 6.93 -21.39
N SER A 271 1.12 7.84 -20.59
CA SER A 271 2.15 7.52 -19.61
C SER A 271 1.94 8.26 -18.29
N LEU A 272 2.35 7.63 -17.18
CA LEU A 272 2.25 8.20 -15.84
C LEU A 272 3.37 7.70 -14.96
N ALA A 273 4.10 8.60 -14.31
CA ALA A 273 5.04 8.26 -13.25
C ALA A 273 4.53 8.64 -11.85
N HIS A 274 4.81 7.77 -10.88
CA HIS A 274 4.54 7.97 -9.46
C HIS A 274 5.75 7.60 -8.60
N ARG A 275 6.11 8.49 -7.66
CA ARG A 275 7.21 8.28 -6.72
C ARG A 275 6.68 7.89 -5.35
N TRP A 276 6.83 6.62 -4.99
CA TRP A 276 6.57 6.14 -3.64
C TRP A 276 7.83 6.35 -2.79
N LEU A 277 7.91 7.46 -2.03
CA LEU A 277 9.06 7.72 -1.14
C LEU A 277 9.23 6.65 -0.06
N TYR A 278 8.11 6.09 0.41
CA TYR A 278 8.06 5.08 1.47
C TYR A 278 7.32 3.84 0.96
N ALA A 279 7.90 3.17 -0.05
CA ALA A 279 7.23 2.08 -0.76
C ALA A 279 7.16 0.81 0.09
N ARG A 280 8.28 0.41 0.69
CA ARG A 280 8.43 -0.80 1.52
C ARG A 280 9.48 -0.58 2.62
N PRO A 281 9.42 -1.28 3.76
CA PRO A 281 10.52 -1.26 4.72
C PRO A 281 11.77 -1.91 4.12
N ALA A 282 12.94 -1.42 4.50
CA ALA A 282 14.23 -1.97 4.04
C ALA A 282 14.56 -3.33 4.68
N SER A 283 13.95 -3.65 5.83
CA SER A 283 14.08 -4.91 6.55
C SER A 283 12.75 -5.32 7.18
N SER A 284 12.56 -6.61 7.39
CA SER A 284 11.44 -7.13 8.18
C SER A 284 11.66 -6.89 9.68
N HIS A 285 10.57 -6.82 10.42
CA HIS A 285 10.55 -6.80 11.88
C HIS A 285 9.59 -7.87 12.40
N GLU A 286 9.65 -8.14 13.70
CA GLU A 286 8.79 -9.13 14.39
C GLU A 286 7.98 -8.46 15.51
N TRP A 287 7.76 -7.14 15.43
CA TRP A 287 7.08 -6.38 16.50
C TRP A 287 5.57 -6.65 16.54
N GLY A 288 4.97 -6.96 15.38
CA GLY A 288 3.53 -7.00 15.21
C GLY A 288 2.93 -5.60 15.19
N ALA A 289 2.95 -4.92 16.33
CA ALA A 289 2.61 -3.51 16.50
C ALA A 289 3.47 -2.90 17.61
N LEU A 290 3.57 -1.57 17.65
CA LEU A 290 4.15 -0.84 18.78
C LEU A 290 3.02 -0.20 19.59
N ALA A 291 3.20 -0.05 20.90
CA ALA A 291 2.20 0.56 21.77
C ALA A 291 2.81 1.16 23.03
N ASP A 292 2.20 2.23 23.50
CA ASP A 292 2.26 2.69 24.88
C ASP A 292 0.84 2.57 25.44
N VAL A 293 0.60 1.47 26.14
CA VAL A 293 -0.74 1.04 26.57
C VAL A 293 -1.30 2.00 27.62
N ASP A 294 -0.47 2.41 28.58
CA ASP A 294 -0.86 3.36 29.64
C ASP A 294 -1.22 4.73 29.05
N LEU A 295 -0.54 5.12 27.96
CA LEU A 295 -0.85 6.34 27.24
C LEU A 295 -2.09 6.21 26.33
N GLY A 296 -2.46 4.99 25.92
CA GLY A 296 -3.53 4.71 24.97
C GLY A 296 -3.16 5.02 23.52
N LEU A 297 -1.87 4.85 23.17
CA LEU A 297 -1.32 5.17 21.85
C LEU A 297 -0.71 3.92 21.20
N TYR A 298 -1.16 3.61 19.98
CA TYR A 298 -0.76 2.41 19.26
C TYR A 298 -0.25 2.76 17.87
N VAL A 299 0.67 1.94 17.33
CA VAL A 299 1.28 2.14 16.01
C VAL A 299 1.30 0.82 15.25
N CYS A 300 0.83 0.85 14.02
CA CYS A 300 0.83 -0.32 13.13
C CYS A 300 1.22 0.04 11.70
N GLY A 301 1.62 -0.98 10.95
CA GLY A 301 2.01 -0.85 9.56
C GLY A 301 2.68 -2.12 9.04
N ASP A 302 2.81 -2.23 7.73
CA ASP A 302 3.61 -3.28 7.09
C ASP A 302 5.03 -3.36 7.65
N TRP A 303 5.59 -2.21 8.04
CA TRP A 303 6.94 -2.05 8.56
C TRP A 303 7.13 -2.60 9.97
N CYS A 304 6.06 -2.90 10.72
CA CYS A 304 6.15 -3.63 11.99
C CYS A 304 6.34 -5.14 11.80
N LEU A 305 6.18 -5.64 10.56
CA LEU A 305 6.26 -7.04 10.16
C LEU A 305 7.03 -7.20 8.83
N SER A 306 6.43 -7.84 7.83
CA SER A 306 7.09 -8.34 6.62
C SER A 306 7.21 -7.34 5.46
N GLY A 307 6.71 -6.11 5.59
CA GLY A 307 6.70 -5.14 4.49
C GLY A 307 5.74 -5.47 3.34
N ARG A 308 4.85 -6.44 3.54
CA ARG A 308 3.85 -6.92 2.56
C ARG A 308 2.43 -6.54 3.01
N VAL A 309 1.47 -6.67 2.08
CA VAL A 309 0.02 -6.50 2.38
C VAL A 309 -0.41 -7.34 3.59
N GLU A 310 0.02 -8.61 3.63
CA GLU A 310 -0.22 -9.51 4.77
C GLU A 310 0.32 -8.95 6.08
N GLY A 311 1.57 -8.46 6.09
CA GLY A 311 2.19 -7.86 7.27
C GLY A 311 1.44 -6.60 7.74
N ALA A 312 0.97 -5.75 6.83
CA ALA A 312 0.16 -4.59 7.19
C ALA A 312 -1.16 -5.00 7.82
N TRP A 313 -1.88 -5.97 7.22
CA TRP A 313 -3.13 -6.45 7.78
C TRP A 313 -2.94 -7.06 9.17
N LEU A 314 -1.93 -7.92 9.35
CA LEU A 314 -1.60 -8.53 10.64
C LEU A 314 -1.21 -7.49 11.70
N SER A 315 -0.46 -6.46 11.31
CA SER A 315 -0.07 -5.38 12.21
C SER A 315 -1.28 -4.59 12.71
N GLY A 316 -2.26 -4.34 11.83
CA GLY A 316 -3.53 -3.71 12.21
C GLY A 316 -4.34 -4.54 13.19
N GLN A 317 -4.43 -5.86 12.96
CA GLN A 317 -5.09 -6.79 13.90
C GLN A 317 -4.40 -6.77 15.27
N GLU A 318 -3.07 -6.77 15.30
CA GLU A 318 -2.31 -6.76 16.56
C GLU A 318 -2.48 -5.46 17.34
N ALA A 319 -2.51 -4.30 16.68
CA ALA A 319 -2.78 -3.02 17.35
C ALA A 319 -4.20 -2.98 17.95
N ALA A 320 -5.20 -3.44 17.20
CA ALA A 320 -6.57 -3.54 17.70
C ALA A 320 -6.70 -4.52 18.87
N ARG A 321 -6.03 -5.69 18.80
CA ARG A 321 -6.02 -6.69 19.87
C ARG A 321 -5.45 -6.10 21.16
N ARG A 322 -4.27 -5.47 21.10
CA ARG A 322 -3.65 -4.83 22.28
C ARG A 322 -4.53 -3.74 22.86
N LEU A 323 -5.18 -2.93 22.01
CA LEU A 323 -6.10 -1.91 22.49
C LEU A 323 -7.28 -2.57 23.22
N HIS A 324 -7.96 -3.53 22.58
CA HIS A 324 -9.15 -4.16 23.14
C HIS A 324 -8.90 -4.90 24.46
N GLU A 325 -7.75 -5.56 24.61
CA GLU A 325 -7.38 -6.27 25.85
C GLU A 325 -7.09 -5.35 27.03
N ASN A 326 -6.87 -4.05 26.79
CA ASN A 326 -6.55 -3.06 27.82
C ASN A 326 -7.66 -2.00 27.99
N LEU A 327 -8.87 -2.28 27.48
CA LEU A 327 -10.12 -1.56 27.77
C LEU A 327 -10.88 -2.24 28.91
#